data_AF-A0A945I379-F1
#
_entry.id   AF-A0A945I379-F1
#
_cell.length_a   1.000
_cell.length_b   1.000
_cell.length_c   1.000
_cell.angle_alpha   90.00
_cell.angle_beta   90.00
_cell.angle_gamma   90.00
#
_symmetry.space_group_name_H-M   'P 1'
#
loop_
_entity.id
_entity.type
_entity.pdbx_description
1 polymer ?
#
loop_
_entity_poly.entity_id
_entity_poly.type
_entity_poly.pdbx_seq_one_letter_code
_entity_poly.pdbx_strand_id
1 'polypeptide(L)' 'MLWVLGVIGALLFAADAFYEKHAHFPAEEFFGFYAIVGFGAFVGIVLAGKYLRKILMRPEDYYDD' A
#
# COMPACT_ATOMS: atom_id res chain seq x y z
N MET A 1 3.68 -10.12 -18.74
CA MET A 1 2.88 -9.12 -17.99
C MET A 1 3.44 -8.85 -16.59
N LEU A 2 3.50 -9.82 -15.68
CA LEU A 2 3.85 -9.62 -14.26
C LEU A 2 5.28 -9.09 -14.03
N TRP A 3 6.25 -9.53 -14.82
CA TRP A 3 7.65 -9.10 -14.72
C TRP A 3 7.86 -7.62 -15.08
N VAL A 4 7.08 -7.10 -16.03
CA VAL A 4 7.15 -5.69 -16.46
C VAL A 4 6.63 -4.79 -15.33
N LEU A 5 5.55 -5.19 -14.67
CA LEU A 5 5.02 -4.48 -13.52
C LEU A 5 6.02 -4.47 -12.36
N GLY A 6 6.70 -5.60 -12.11
CA GLY A 6 7.74 -5.70 -11.09
C GLY A 6 8.94 -4.78 -11.36
N VAL A 7 9.41 -4.73 -12.61
CA VAL A 7 10.53 -3.87 -13.02
C VAL A 7 10.18 -2.39 -12.93
N ILE A 8 8.97 -1.99 -13.37
CA ILE A 8 8.50 -0.61 -13.25
C ILE A 8 8.36 -0.20 -11.78
N GLY A 9 7.85 -1.08 -10.92
CA GLY A 9 7.79 -0.84 -9.48
C GLY A 9 9.17 -0.65 -8.84
N ALA A 10 10.14 -1.47 -9.22
CA ALA A 10 11.52 -1.35 -8.74
C ALA A 10 12.20 -0.05 -9.23
N LEU A 11 11.94 0.36 -10.48
CA LEU A 11 12.46 1.61 -11.03
C LEU A 11 11.83 2.85 -10.38
N LEU A 12 10.52 2.83 -10.11
CA LEU A 12 9.87 3.92 -9.36
C LEU A 12 10.43 4.02 -7.93
N PHE A 13 10.66 2.88 -7.27
CA PHE A 13 11.27 2.84 -5.93
C PHE A 13 12.70 3.41 -5.95
N ALA A 14 13.49 3.07 -6.98
CA ALA A 14 14.81 3.63 -7.19
C ALA A 14 14.78 5.11 -7.60
N ALA A 15 13.71 5.62 -8.22
CA ALA A 15 13.57 7.03 -8.56
C ALA A 15 13.19 7.89 -7.34
N ASP A 16 12.41 7.33 -6.41
CA ASP A 16 12.04 7.98 -5.13
C ASP A 16 13.28 8.27 -4.26
N ALA A 17 14.36 7.49 -4.43
CA ALA A 17 15.67 7.71 -3.80
C ALA A 17 16.39 8.99 -4.23
N PHE A 18 16.09 9.52 -5.42
CA PHE A 18 16.76 10.71 -5.97
C PHE A 18 15.94 11.98 -5.79
N TYR A 19 14.74 11.90 -5.19
CA TYR A 19 13.87 13.06 -5.00
C TYR A 19 14.06 13.66 -3.60
N GLU A 20 14.69 14.84 -3.52
CA GLU A 20 14.81 15.61 -2.28
C GLU A 20 13.44 16.06 -1.78
N LYS A 21 13.03 15.55 -0.62
CA LYS A 21 11.76 15.92 0.00
C LYS A 21 11.97 17.00 1.05
N HIS A 22 11.15 18.05 0.98
CA HIS A 22 11.05 19.08 2.01
C HIS A 22 10.38 18.47 3.25
N ALA A 23 11.21 17.85 4.11
CA ALA A 23 10.82 17.23 5.37
C ALA A 23 10.41 18.29 6.39
N HIS A 24 9.24 18.12 7.03
CA HIS A 24 8.80 18.87 8.21
C HIS A 24 9.04 18.10 9.53
N PHE A 25 9.31 16.80 9.46
CA PHE A 25 9.60 15.88 10.57
C PHE A 25 10.92 15.14 10.36
N PRO A 26 11.69 14.86 11.43
CA PRO A 26 12.99 14.18 11.36
C PRO A 26 12.93 12.74 10.84
N ALA A 27 11.75 12.11 10.83
CA ALA A 27 11.54 10.78 10.25
C ALA A 27 11.50 10.79 8.71
N GLU A 28 11.23 11.95 8.09
CA GLU A 28 11.16 12.11 6.63
C GLU A 28 12.53 12.22 5.96
N GLU A 29 13.60 12.37 6.75
CA GLU A 29 14.99 12.33 6.30
C GLU A 29 15.47 10.89 6.01
N PHE A 30 14.69 9.89 6.44
CA PHE A 30 15.02 8.49 6.20
C PHE A 30 14.82 8.11 4.73
N PHE A 31 15.89 7.59 4.12
CA PHE A 31 15.90 7.17 2.71
C PHE A 31 14.78 6.16 2.43
N GLY A 32 13.89 6.50 1.48
CA GLY A 32 12.76 5.65 1.10
C GLY A 32 11.56 5.67 2.06
N PHE A 33 11.49 6.61 3.01
CA PHE A 33 10.37 6.73 3.94
C PHE A 33 9.01 6.77 3.22
N TYR A 34 8.88 7.59 2.17
CA TYR A 34 7.62 7.75 1.46
C TYR A 34 7.26 6.56 0.58
N ALA A 35 8.22 5.94 -0.09
CA ALA A 35 8.00 4.69 -0.80
C ALA A 35 7.50 3.58 0.15
N ILE A 36 8.14 3.43 1.33
CA ILE A 36 7.76 2.41 2.33
C ILE A 36 6.39 2.72 2.93
N VAL A 37 6.15 3.97 3.36
CA VAL A 37 4.89 4.38 4.00
C VAL A 37 3.74 4.36 2.98
N GLY A 38 3.95 4.85 1.76
CA GLY A 38 2.93 4.86 0.70
C GLY A 38 2.56 3.44 0.25
N PHE A 39 3.56 2.59 0.00
CA PHE A 39 3.33 1.19 -0.33
C PHE A 39 2.69 0.44 0.84
N GLY A 40 3.18 0.64 2.06
CA GLY A 40 2.63 0.06 3.28
C GLY A 40 1.17 0.47 3.52
N ALA A 41 0.83 1.74 3.31
CA ALA A 41 -0.53 2.24 3.40
C ALA A 41 -1.45 1.60 2.35
N PHE A 42 -0.99 1.47 1.11
CA PHE A 42 -1.75 0.81 0.04
C PHE A 42 -2.01 -0.67 0.35
N VAL A 43 -0.96 -1.42 0.72
CA VAL A 43 -1.08 -2.82 1.16
C VAL A 43 -2.01 -2.93 2.37
N GLY A 44 -1.89 -2.03 3.34
CA GLY A 44 -2.73 -1.96 4.52
C GLY A 44 -4.22 -1.81 4.18
N ILE A 45 -4.57 -0.90 3.29
CA ILE A 45 -5.97 -0.69 2.85
C ILE A 45 -6.51 -1.93 2.13
N VAL A 46 -5.72 -2.56 1.26
CA VAL A 46 -6.15 -3.78 0.55
C VAL A 46 -6.39 -4.92 1.52
N LEU A 47 -5.49 -5.13 2.48
CA LEU A 47 -5.64 -6.15 3.52
C LEU A 47 -6.83 -5.85 4.43
N ALA A 48 -7.00 -4.60 4.84
CA ALA A 48 -8.14 -4.15 5.62
C ALA A 48 -9.45 -4.45 4.89
N GLY A 49 -9.56 -4.12 3.59
CA GLY A 49 -10.72 -4.44 2.77
C GLY A 49 -10.99 -5.94 2.66
N LYS A 50 -9.94 -6.76 2.51
CA LYS A 50 -10.06 -8.22 2.49
C LYS A 50 -10.58 -8.78 3.82
N TYR A 51 -10.09 -8.28 4.95
CA TYR A 51 -10.56 -8.67 6.27
C TYR A 51 -11.97 -8.18 6.54
N LEU A 52 -12.27 -6.93 6.17
CA LEU A 52 -13.60 -6.36 6.27
C LEU A 52 -14.61 -7.18 5.47
N ARG A 53 -14.25 -7.64 4.26
CA ARG A 53 -15.09 -8.56 3.49
C ARG A 53 -15.40 -9.83 4.26
N LYS A 54 -14.44 -10.41 4.98
CA LYS A 54 -14.66 -11.61 5.79
C LYS A 54 -15.60 -11.36 6.98
N ILE A 55 -15.50 -10.17 7.59
CA ILE A 55 -16.37 -9.77 8.70
C ILE A 55 -17.79 -9.44 8.21
N LEU A 56 -17.90 -8.78 7.06
CA LEU A 56 -19.16 -8.32 6.49
C LEU A 56 -19.90 -9.42 5.71
N MET A 57 -19.22 -10.51 5.35
CA MET A 57 -19.82 -11.63 4.63
C MET A 57 -20.85 -12.31 5.55
N ARG A 58 -22.12 -12.01 5.28
CA ARG A 58 -23.28 -12.62 5.94
C ARG A 58 -23.61 -13.98 5.32
N PRO A 59 -24.21 -14.90 6.10
CA PRO A 59 -24.80 -16.11 5.56
C PRO A 59 -25.92 -15.76 4.57
N GLU A 60 -26.08 -16.58 3.52
CA GLU A 60 -27.10 -16.38 2.48
C GLU A 60 -28.52 -16.34 3.07
N ASP A 61 -28.80 -17.14 4.10
CA ASP A 61 -30.09 -17.19 4.83
C ASP A 61 -30.36 -15.96 5.72
N TYR A 62 -29.52 -14.92 5.75
CA TYR A 62 -29.71 -13.79 6.68
C TYR A 62 -31.04 -13.04 6.47
N TYR A 63 -31.64 -13.12 5.28
CA TYR A 63 -32.91 -12.47 4.95
C TYR A 63 -34.08 -13.44 4.72
N ASP A 64 -33.87 -14.74 4.93
CA ASP A 64 -34.88 -15.76 4.61
C ASP A 64 -35.88 -16.07 5.75
N ASP A 65 -35.77 -15.45 6.94
CA ASP A 65 -36.87 -15.07 7.88
C ASP A 65 -36.31 -14.44 9.17
#